data_AF-A0A3D6BQ71-F1
#
_entry.id   AF-A0A3D6BQ71-F1
#
_cell.length_a   1.000
_cell.length_b   1.000
_cell.length_c   1.000
_cell.angle_alpha   90.00
_cell.angle_beta   90.00
_cell.angle_gamma   90.00
#
_symmetry.space_group_name_H-M   'P 1'
#
loop_
_entity.id
_entity.type
_entity.pdbx_description
1 polymer ?
#
loop_
_entity_poly.entity_id
_entity_poly.type
_entity_poly.pdbx_seq_one_letter_code
_entity_poly.pdbx_strand_id
1 'polypeptide(L)' 'MANYIAKSTNSLSFYLTSDDEKIGELIYEKWYASNAEIKTSNGANFHLKPKGIWNSKIELKDGEKTI' A
#
# COMPACT_ATOMS: atom_id res chain seq x y z
N MET A 1 9.85 -4.84 20.01
CA MET A 1 9.34 -5.25 18.67
C MET A 1 8.00 -4.57 18.50
N ALA A 2 7.82 -3.75 17.46
CA ALA A 2 6.53 -3.12 17.18
C ALA A 2 5.57 -4.17 16.60
N ASN A 3 4.33 -4.19 17.09
CA ASN A 3 3.31 -5.11 16.60
C ASN A 3 2.46 -4.39 15.56
N TYR A 4 2.56 -4.85 14.31
CA TYR A 4 1.75 -4.33 13.22
C TYR A 4 0.65 -5.34 12.89
N ILE A 5 -0.59 -4.86 12.82
CA ILE A 5 -1.75 -5.68 12.45
C ILE A 5 -2.34 -5.12 11.15
N ALA A 6 -2.44 -5.98 10.14
CA ALA A 6 -3.17 -5.68 8.92
C ALA A 6 -4.59 -6.25 9.02
N LYS A 7 -5.61 -5.43 8.75
CA LYS A 7 -7.01 -5.83 8.73
C LYS A 7 -7.62 -5.48 7.37
N SER A 8 -8.26 -6.46 6.71
CA SER A 8 -9.03 -6.20 5.50
C SER A 8 -10.33 -5.49 5.85
N THR A 9 -10.63 -4.39 5.15
CA THR A 9 -11.95 -3.74 5.23
C THR A 9 -12.88 -4.25 4.14
N ASN A 10 -12.32 -4.64 3.00
CA ASN A 10 -12.99 -5.34 1.91
C ASN A 10 -11.94 -6.16 1.12
N SER A 11 -12.28 -6.62 -0.08
CA SER A 11 -11.39 -7.43 -0.93
C SER A 11 -10.20 -6.68 -1.54
N LEU A 12 -10.20 -5.34 -1.50
CA LEU A 12 -9.22 -4.46 -2.13
C LEU A 12 -8.51 -3.53 -1.12
N SER A 13 -9.07 -3.34 0.07
CA SER A 13 -8.62 -2.33 1.03
C SER A 13 -8.23 -2.97 2.36
N PHE A 14 -7.09 -2.52 2.90
CA PHE A 14 -6.50 -3.04 4.12
C PHE A 14 -5.99 -1.88 4.98
N TYR A 15 -6.33 -1.86 6.26
CA TYR A 15 -5.76 -0.92 7.22
C TYR A 15 -4.63 -1.55 8.01
N LEU A 16 -3.59 -0.76 8.25
CA LEU A 16 -2.47 -1.11 9.11
C LEU A 16 -2.61 -0.36 10.44
N THR A 17 -2.56 -1.09 11.55
CA THR A 17 -2.54 -0.52 12.89
C THR A 17 -1.26 -0.87 13.64
N SER A 18 -0.75 0.07 14.43
CA SER A 18 0.29 -0.14 15.45
C SER A 18 -0.28 0.37 16.77
N ASP A 19 -0.20 -0.43 17.83
CA ASP A 19 -0.71 -0.05 19.16
C ASP A 19 -2.16 0.48 19.13
N ASP A 20 -3.01 -0.22 18.35
CA ASP A 20 -4.42 0.11 18.06
C ASP A 20 -4.68 1.43 17.31
N GLU A 21 -3.64 2.17 16.93
CA GLU A 21 -3.74 3.36 16.07
C GLU A 21 -3.60 2.98 14.59
N LYS A 22 -4.51 3.47 13.74
CA LYS A 22 -4.37 3.34 12.28
C LYS A 22 -3.21 4.21 11.81
N ILE A 23 -2.19 3.59 11.24
CA ILE A 23 -0.99 4.27 10.70
C ILE A 23 -0.99 4.35 9.17
N GLY A 24 -1.86 3.58 8.51
CA GLY A 24 -2.05 3.68 7.08
C GLY A 24 -3.10 2.74 6.50
N GLU A 25 -3.22 2.81 5.18
CA GLU A 25 -4.12 2.02 4.35
C GLU A 25 -3.41 1.60 3.06
N LEU A 26 -3.64 0.37 2.64
CA LEU A 26 -3.29 -0.14 1.32
C LEU A 26 -4.58 -0.38 0.52
N ILE A 27 -4.67 0.17 -0.69
CA ILE A 27 -5.86 0.09 -1.55
C ILE A 27 -5.43 -0.42 -2.92
N TYR A 28 -5.84 -1.63 -3.27
CA TYR A 28 -5.64 -2.17 -4.62
C TYR A 28 -6.65 -1.57 -5.59
N GLU A 29 -6.19 -1.16 -6.77
CA GLU A 29 -7.09 -0.67 -7.83
C GLU A 29 -8.03 -1.78 -8.32
N LYS A 30 -7.54 -3.02 -8.39
CA LYS A 30 -8.27 -4.22 -8.84
C LYS A 30 -7.75 -5.46 -8.14
N TRP A 31 -8.61 -6.45 -7.90
CA TRP A 31 -8.27 -7.66 -7.15
C TRP A 31 -7.19 -8.52 -7.82
N TYR A 32 -7.06 -8.42 -9.15
CA TYR A 32 -6.10 -9.16 -9.96
C TYR A 32 -4.85 -8.33 -10.32
N ALA A 33 -4.76 -7.09 -9.86
CA ALA A 33 -3.65 -6.20 -10.19
C ALA A 33 -2.77 -5.95 -8.96
N SER A 34 -1.46 -5.86 -9.18
CA SER A 34 -0.51 -5.45 -8.12
C SER A 34 -0.41 -3.93 -7.97
N ASN A 35 -1.20 -3.17 -8.73
CA ASN A 35 -1.31 -1.72 -8.57
C ASN A 35 -2.05 -1.40 -7.26
N ALA A 36 -1.42 -0.61 -6.42
CA ALA A 36 -2.03 -0.17 -5.18
C ALA A 36 -1.64 1.26 -4.80
N GLU A 37 -2.50 1.90 -4.04
CA GLU A 37 -2.28 3.18 -3.37
C GLU A 37 -2.01 2.90 -1.89
N ILE A 38 -0.98 3.54 -1.32
CA ILE A 38 -0.70 3.54 0.11
C ILE A 38 -0.99 4.93 0.64
N LYS A 39 -1.91 5.03 1.59
CA LYS A 39 -2.21 6.27 2.33
C LYS A 39 -1.70 6.11 3.75
N THR A 40 -0.77 6.96 4.16
CA THR A 40 -0.31 6.98 5.55
C THR A 40 -1.11 7.99 6.36
N SER A 41 -1.23 7.77 7.67
CA SER A 41 -2.01 8.67 8.54
C SER A 41 -1.41 10.07 8.67
N ASN A 42 -0.14 10.26 8.31
CA ASN A 42 0.51 11.56 8.21
C ASN A 42 0.23 12.30 6.86
N GLY A 43 -0.65 11.76 6.02
CA GLY A 43 -1.10 12.38 4.77
C GLY A 43 -0.22 12.10 3.54
N ALA A 44 0.86 11.34 3.68
CA ALA A 44 1.64 10.92 2.52
C ALA A 44 0.91 9.85 1.71
N ASN A 45 1.12 9.88 0.40
CA ASN A 45 0.44 9.01 -0.54
C ASN A 45 1.43 8.43 -1.54
N PHE A 46 1.52 7.11 -1.57
CA PHE A 46 2.44 6.40 -2.45
C PHE A 46 1.69 5.49 -3.40
N HIS A 47 2.25 5.30 -4.59
CA HIS A 47 1.73 4.37 -5.59
C HIS A 47 2.68 3.20 -5.76
N LEU A 48 2.17 2.00 -5.53
CA LEU A 48 2.81 0.75 -5.90
C LEU A 48 2.43 0.42 -7.34
N LYS A 49 3.43 0.35 -8.22
CA LYS A 49 3.22 -0.09 -9.60
C LYS A 49 4.19 -1.24 -9.92
N PRO A 50 3.70 -2.38 -10.44
CA PRO A 50 4.56 -3.41 -10.96
C PRO A 50 5.36 -2.88 -12.15
N LYS A 51 6.61 -3.30 -12.27
CA LYS A 51 7.48 -2.96 -13.40
C LYS A 51 8.33 -4.15 -13.82
N GLY A 52 8.73 -4.10 -15.10
CA GLY A 52 9.57 -5.09 -15.75
C GLY A 52 8.77 -6.02 -16.64
N ILE A 53 9.46 -6.73 -17.53
CA ILE A 53 8.87 -7.58 -18.58
C ILE A 53 8.01 -8.72 -18.01
N TRP A 54 8.16 -9.04 -16.72
CA TRP A 54 7.43 -10.10 -16.02
C TRP A 54 6.69 -9.64 -14.76
N ASN A 55 6.55 -8.31 -14.54
CA ASN A 55 6.02 -7.75 -13.28
C ASN A 55 6.74 -8.26 -12.01
N SER A 56 7.97 -8.76 -12.13
CA SER A 56 8.71 -9.37 -11.02
C SER A 56 9.34 -8.35 -10.07
N LYS A 57 9.22 -7.06 -10.38
CA LYS A 57 9.67 -5.95 -9.54
C LYS A 57 8.49 -5.05 -9.23
N ILE A 58 8.49 -4.53 -8.02
CA ILE A 58 7.52 -3.58 -7.53
C ILE A 58 8.27 -2.25 -7.35
N GLU A 59 7.78 -1.18 -7.97
CA GLU A 59 8.27 0.18 -7.72
C GLU A 59 7.33 0.91 -6.78
N LEU A 60 7.91 1.59 -5.80
CA LEU A 60 7.23 2.55 -4.95
C LEU A 60 7.40 3.94 -5.53
N LYS A 61 6.31 4.70 -5.66
CA LYS A 61 6.34 6.06 -6.17
C LYS A 61 5.71 7.03 -5.19
N ASP A 62 6.35 8.18 -5.00
CA ASP A 62 5.79 9.36 -4.36
C ASP A 62 5.55 10.41 -5.45
N GLY A 63 4.29 10.53 -5.88
CA GLY A 63 3.93 11.25 -7.10
C GLY A 63 4.66 10.70 -8.34
N GLU A 64 5.50 11.52 -8.98
CA GLU A 64 6.31 11.12 -10.13
C GLU A 64 7.68 10.52 -9.76
N LYS A 65 8.11 10.67 -8.50
CA LYS A 65 9.41 10.22 -8.04
C LYS A 65 9.37 8.74 -7.68
N THR A 66 10.27 7.95 -8.25
CA THR A 66 10.47 6.54 -7.84
C THR A 66 11.43 6.49 -6.65
N ILE A 67 11.08 5.71 -5.62
CA ILE A 67 11.84 5.54 -4.38
C ILE A 67 12.28 4.08 -4.24
#